data_AF-A0A946J251-F1
#
_entry.id   AF-A0A946J251-F1
#
_cell.length_a   1.000
_cell.length_b   1.000
_cell.length_c   1.000
_cell.angle_alpha   90.00
_cell.angle_beta   90.00
_cell.angle_gamma   90.00
#
_symmetry.space_group_name_H-M   'P 1'
#
loop_
_entity.id
_entity.type
_entity.pdbx_description
1 polymer ?
#
loop_
_entity_poly.entity_id
_entity_poly.type
_entity_poly.pdbx_seq_one_letter_code
_entity_poly.pdbx_strand_id
1 'polypeptide(L)'
;LRYGWLIPYLFGASATVCKSFMHDYHEHTFEEFDDNTLYLPYATSLRMGDIGYQNSQEDEKGVKANYNSLCHYIYSLRSAMKTSCEDFEKIGIKKKGEHLQLNTNILQIANEYYSSVRPKPILYGNDRPLRALDQNGIGYIEIRSLDINPLLEVGIDKEQIQFLEVFLLYCLLEDSPTILSSELVEIDSNSQLVAHKGREPDLKLVNNGKETSLTDWGENIFSGIKQCSKLLSTDHQQSVDNISLRIKNPDLTPSAIMLNEMQHQEMGFFEYTDQFSRKYQTLYKDKTFANDYFHELDEQVISSRNEQLEIESNDVMNFDQFLEDYFANDA
;
A
#
# COMPACT_ATOMS: atom_id res chain seq x y z
N LEU A 1 -9.05 8.37 -2.31
CA LEU A 1 -8.90 7.84 -3.69
C LEU A 1 -8.44 8.92 -4.66
N ARG A 2 -9.24 9.96 -4.92
CA ARG A 2 -8.89 11.10 -5.81
C ARG A 2 -7.48 11.66 -5.64
N TYR A 3 -7.04 11.83 -4.39
CA TYR A 3 -5.73 12.40 -4.04
C TYR A 3 -4.68 11.34 -3.68
N GLY A 4 -4.99 10.05 -3.86
CA GLY A 4 -4.13 8.94 -3.43
C GLY A 4 -2.78 8.93 -4.15
N TRP A 5 -2.71 9.48 -5.36
CA TRP A 5 -1.50 9.61 -6.16
C TRP A 5 -0.44 10.52 -5.51
N LEU A 6 -0.82 11.45 -4.60
CA LEU A 6 0.16 12.28 -3.91
C LEU A 6 1.13 11.46 -3.06
N ILE A 7 0.68 10.34 -2.49
CA ILE A 7 1.49 9.51 -1.61
C ILE A 7 2.68 8.87 -2.36
N PRO A 8 2.48 8.10 -3.44
CA PRO A 8 3.60 7.59 -4.21
C PRO A 8 4.43 8.71 -4.85
N TYR A 9 3.83 9.84 -5.25
CA TYR A 9 4.62 10.97 -5.75
C TYR A 9 5.59 11.53 -4.69
N LEU A 10 5.08 11.85 -3.50
CA LEU A 10 5.86 12.52 -2.46
C LEU A 10 6.84 11.58 -1.75
N PHE A 11 6.48 10.31 -1.60
CA PHE A 11 7.18 9.37 -0.73
C PHE A 11 7.60 8.06 -1.42
N GLY A 12 7.27 7.88 -2.70
CA GLY A 12 7.70 6.72 -3.47
C GLY A 12 9.22 6.61 -3.45
N ALA A 13 9.70 5.40 -3.16
CA ALA A 13 11.11 5.09 -2.93
C ALA A 13 11.53 3.83 -3.70
N SER A 14 10.80 3.50 -4.77
CA SER A 14 11.04 2.30 -5.57
C SER A 14 10.94 2.63 -7.07
N ALA A 15 11.85 3.48 -7.58
CA ALA A 15 11.93 3.80 -9.02
C ALA A 15 12.71 2.75 -9.85
N THR A 16 13.29 1.77 -9.17
CA THR A 16 14.09 0.68 -9.73
C THR A 16 13.56 -0.67 -9.24
N VAL A 17 13.83 -1.73 -10.00
CA VAL A 17 13.45 -3.11 -9.67
C VAL A 17 14.53 -4.09 -10.12
N CYS A 18 14.64 -5.24 -9.46
CA CYS A 18 15.52 -6.32 -9.92
C CYS A 18 14.93 -6.99 -11.16
N LYS A 19 15.76 -7.35 -12.16
CA LYS A 19 15.35 -8.07 -13.38
C LYS A 19 14.62 -9.39 -13.08
N SER A 20 14.86 -10.00 -11.91
CA SER A 20 14.14 -11.21 -11.50
C SER A 20 12.63 -11.02 -11.36
N PHE A 21 12.15 -9.80 -11.13
CA PHE A 21 10.71 -9.50 -11.11
C PHE A 21 10.06 -9.54 -12.50
N MET A 22 10.86 -9.39 -13.55
CA MET A 22 10.37 -9.31 -14.93
C MET A 22 10.43 -10.66 -15.66
N HIS A 23 10.62 -11.77 -14.96
CA HIS A 23 10.79 -13.08 -15.61
C HIS A 23 9.60 -13.46 -16.51
N ASP A 24 8.39 -13.08 -16.09
CA ASP A 24 7.15 -13.32 -16.83
C ASP A 24 6.72 -12.12 -17.70
N TYR A 25 7.46 -11.01 -17.66
CA TYR A 25 7.17 -9.78 -18.42
C TYR A 25 8.14 -9.65 -19.60
N HIS A 26 7.78 -10.27 -20.72
CA HIS A 26 8.62 -10.27 -21.92
C HIS A 26 8.61 -8.94 -22.69
N GLU A 27 7.55 -8.14 -22.55
CA GLU A 27 7.45 -6.79 -23.10
C GLU A 27 7.31 -5.79 -21.96
N HIS A 28 8.23 -4.84 -21.87
CA HIS A 28 8.20 -3.83 -20.82
C HIS A 28 8.91 -2.54 -21.27
N THR A 29 8.56 -1.41 -20.66
CA THR A 29 9.10 -0.08 -20.99
C THR A 29 10.31 0.33 -20.15
N PHE A 30 10.76 -0.53 -19.23
CA PHE A 30 11.90 -0.27 -18.35
C PHE A 30 13.21 -0.14 -19.12
N GLU A 31 14.06 0.76 -18.62
CA GLU A 31 15.46 0.91 -19.05
C GLU A 31 16.36 0.01 -18.19
N GLU A 32 17.44 -0.49 -18.81
CA GLU A 32 18.49 -1.20 -18.08
C GLU A 32 19.38 -0.20 -17.34
N PHE A 33 19.51 -0.39 -16.03
CA PHE A 33 20.49 0.34 -15.23
C PHE A 33 21.84 -0.40 -15.23
N ASP A 34 21.80 -1.71 -14.98
CA ASP A 34 22.95 -2.62 -15.03
C ASP A 34 22.51 -4.05 -15.41
N ASP A 35 23.37 -5.05 -15.18
CA ASP A 35 23.09 -6.46 -15.47
C ASP A 35 21.90 -7.03 -14.69
N ASN A 36 21.53 -6.46 -13.54
CA ASN A 36 20.53 -7.01 -12.62
C ASN A 36 19.37 -6.04 -12.31
N THR A 37 19.47 -4.78 -12.71
CA THR A 37 18.58 -3.69 -12.30
C THR A 37 17.91 -3.06 -13.52
N LEU A 38 16.59 -2.88 -13.40
CA LEU A 38 15.76 -2.11 -14.30
C LEU A 38 15.25 -0.86 -13.60
N TYR A 39 14.95 0.18 -14.35
CA TYR A 39 14.37 1.40 -13.81
C TYR A 39 13.51 2.14 -14.83
N LEU A 40 12.76 3.13 -14.35
CA LEU A 40 12.13 4.15 -15.18
C LEU A 40 12.64 5.52 -14.73
N PRO A 41 13.08 6.39 -15.65
CA PRO A 41 13.78 7.63 -15.31
C PRO A 41 12.92 8.60 -14.49
N TYR A 42 11.60 8.51 -14.62
CA TYR A 42 10.62 9.38 -13.95
C TYR A 42 9.69 8.65 -12.97
N ALA A 43 9.94 7.36 -12.70
CA ALA A 43 9.11 6.61 -11.75
C ALA A 43 9.27 7.12 -10.32
N THR A 44 8.20 6.96 -9.56
CA THR A 44 8.15 7.28 -8.13
C THR A 44 8.03 6.02 -7.30
N SER A 45 7.05 5.16 -7.60
CA SER A 45 6.78 3.92 -6.87
C SER A 45 6.32 2.83 -7.83
N LEU A 46 7.26 2.05 -8.36
CA LEU A 46 6.96 0.86 -9.15
C LEU A 46 6.18 -0.20 -8.36
N ARG A 47 6.31 -0.22 -7.03
CA ARG A 47 5.48 -1.04 -6.14
C ARG A 47 3.98 -0.76 -6.31
N MET A 48 3.63 0.50 -6.56
CA MET A 48 2.25 0.95 -6.81
C MET A 48 1.88 0.93 -8.31
N GLY A 49 2.82 0.54 -9.18
CA GLY A 49 2.64 0.40 -10.62
C GLY A 49 2.03 -0.94 -11.03
N ASP A 50 2.26 -1.36 -12.28
CA ASP A 50 1.69 -2.55 -12.92
C ASP A 50 2.58 -3.80 -12.78
N ILE A 51 3.86 -3.60 -12.46
CA ILE A 51 4.83 -4.65 -12.12
C ILE A 51 4.93 -4.93 -10.61
N GLY A 52 4.23 -4.12 -9.81
CA GLY A 52 4.28 -4.16 -8.36
C GLY A 52 3.28 -5.14 -7.75
N TYR A 53 2.78 -4.79 -6.57
CA TYR A 53 1.70 -5.55 -5.94
C TYR A 53 0.39 -5.24 -6.67
N GLN A 54 0.07 -5.97 -7.72
CA GLN A 54 -1.27 -5.97 -8.29
C GLN A 54 -1.79 -7.39 -8.35
N ASN A 55 -3.02 -7.57 -7.91
CA ASN A 55 -3.79 -8.73 -8.29
C ASN A 55 -4.33 -8.42 -9.70
N SER A 56 -3.54 -8.66 -10.73
CA SER A 56 -3.89 -8.39 -12.14
C SER A 56 -5.25 -8.99 -12.53
N GLN A 57 -5.66 -10.05 -11.83
CA GLN A 57 -6.96 -10.69 -11.96
C GLN A 57 -8.13 -9.82 -11.47
N GLU A 58 -7.93 -8.89 -10.51
CA GLU A 58 -8.99 -7.96 -10.07
C GLU A 58 -9.37 -6.97 -11.18
N ASP A 59 -8.39 -6.50 -11.94
CA ASP A 59 -8.59 -5.54 -13.02
C ASP A 59 -9.09 -6.22 -14.30
N GLU A 60 -8.58 -7.40 -14.63
CA GLU A 60 -9.08 -8.21 -15.77
C GLU A 60 -10.45 -8.83 -15.51
N LYS A 61 -10.75 -9.24 -14.26
CA LYS A 61 -12.02 -9.88 -13.87
C LYS A 61 -13.02 -8.91 -13.24
N GLY A 62 -12.69 -7.62 -13.18
CA GLY A 62 -13.62 -6.52 -12.93
C GLY A 62 -14.05 -6.33 -11.46
N VAL A 63 -13.25 -6.75 -10.49
CA VAL A 63 -13.54 -6.51 -9.06
C VAL A 63 -12.93 -5.19 -8.62
N LYS A 64 -13.75 -4.14 -8.64
CA LYS A 64 -13.43 -2.86 -8.00
C LYS A 64 -14.39 -2.62 -6.83
N ALA A 65 -13.82 -2.42 -5.63
CA ALA A 65 -14.63 -2.08 -4.48
C ALA A 65 -15.29 -0.71 -4.66
N ASN A 66 -16.56 -0.61 -4.29
CA ASN A 66 -17.29 0.66 -4.35
C ASN A 66 -17.17 1.41 -3.03
N TYR A 67 -16.51 2.57 -3.04
CA TYR A 67 -16.23 3.37 -1.86
C TYR A 67 -17.31 4.43 -1.55
N ASN A 68 -18.43 4.45 -2.29
CA ASN A 68 -19.48 5.46 -2.10
C ASN A 68 -20.36 5.20 -0.88
N SER A 69 -20.42 3.96 -0.38
CA SER A 69 -20.99 3.67 0.93
C SER A 69 -20.41 2.38 1.51
N LEU A 70 -20.48 2.24 2.83
CA LEU A 70 -20.04 1.03 3.54
C LEU A 70 -20.75 -0.24 3.02
N CYS A 71 -22.06 -0.15 2.78
CA CYS A 71 -22.84 -1.27 2.24
C CYS A 71 -22.35 -1.69 0.84
N HIS A 72 -22.12 -0.74 -0.06
CA HIS A 72 -21.61 -1.05 -1.40
C HIS A 72 -20.18 -1.62 -1.34
N TYR A 73 -19.33 -1.11 -0.45
CA TYR A 73 -17.97 -1.62 -0.25
C TYR A 73 -17.99 -3.09 0.17
N ILE A 74 -18.77 -3.42 1.21
CA ILE A 74 -18.92 -4.78 1.72
C ILE A 74 -19.51 -5.69 0.64
N TYR A 75 -20.53 -5.22 -0.09
CA TYR A 75 -21.14 -5.97 -1.17
C TYR A 75 -20.14 -6.32 -2.27
N SER A 76 -19.32 -5.35 -2.73
CA SER A 76 -18.29 -5.59 -3.75
C SER A 76 -17.34 -6.72 -3.35
N LEU A 77 -16.84 -6.70 -2.10
CA LEU A 77 -15.89 -7.71 -1.62
C LEU A 77 -16.55 -9.06 -1.39
N ARG A 78 -17.76 -9.10 -0.82
CA ARG A 78 -18.53 -10.35 -0.68
C ARG A 78 -18.84 -10.98 -2.04
N SER A 79 -19.16 -10.17 -3.05
CA SER A 79 -19.39 -10.66 -4.41
C SER A 79 -18.14 -11.34 -4.95
N ALA A 80 -16.98 -10.69 -4.87
CA ALA A 80 -15.72 -11.25 -5.35
C ALA A 80 -15.29 -12.52 -4.60
N MET A 81 -15.56 -12.58 -3.29
CA MET A 81 -15.33 -13.77 -2.47
C MET A 81 -16.26 -14.95 -2.79
N LYS A 82 -17.28 -14.76 -3.63
CA LYS A 82 -18.27 -15.79 -4.01
C LYS A 82 -18.26 -16.11 -5.50
N THR A 83 -17.55 -15.33 -6.31
CA THR A 83 -17.47 -15.54 -7.75
C THR A 83 -16.31 -16.48 -8.05
N SER A 84 -16.59 -17.66 -8.61
CA SER A 84 -15.55 -18.60 -9.01
C SER A 84 -14.66 -18.02 -10.12
N CYS A 85 -13.40 -18.42 -10.13
CA CYS A 85 -12.37 -17.97 -11.04
C CYS A 85 -11.79 -19.18 -11.79
N GLU A 86 -12.01 -19.24 -13.11
CA GLU A 86 -11.63 -20.38 -13.96
C GLU A 86 -10.13 -20.73 -13.84
N ASP A 87 -9.26 -19.71 -13.75
CA ASP A 87 -7.81 -19.95 -13.64
C ASP A 87 -7.40 -20.54 -12.29
N PHE A 88 -8.12 -20.18 -11.22
CA PHE A 88 -7.89 -20.75 -9.90
C PHE A 88 -8.53 -22.14 -9.77
N GLU A 89 -9.63 -22.40 -10.48
CA GLU A 89 -10.20 -23.74 -10.63
C GLU A 89 -9.22 -24.71 -11.30
N LYS A 90 -8.49 -24.26 -12.33
CA LYS A 90 -7.45 -25.06 -13.00
C LYS A 90 -6.32 -25.49 -12.07
N ILE A 91 -5.97 -24.67 -11.08
CA ILE A 91 -5.00 -25.01 -10.03
C ILE A 91 -5.58 -26.07 -9.08
N GLY A 92 -6.86 -25.93 -8.74
CA GLY A 92 -7.58 -26.80 -7.80
C GLY A 92 -7.34 -26.44 -6.33
N ILE A 93 -8.19 -26.97 -5.44
CA ILE A 93 -8.13 -26.68 -3.99
C ILE A 93 -7.07 -27.54 -3.29
N LYS A 94 -6.98 -28.83 -3.64
CA LYS A 94 -6.02 -29.77 -3.03
C LYS A 94 -5.21 -30.52 -4.07
N LYS A 95 -3.95 -30.80 -3.76
CA LYS A 95 -3.08 -31.70 -4.54
C LYS A 95 -2.38 -32.66 -3.59
N LYS A 96 -2.56 -33.97 -3.84
CA LYS A 96 -2.02 -35.06 -2.98
C LYS A 96 -2.43 -34.95 -1.50
N GLY A 97 -3.61 -34.41 -1.22
CA GLY A 97 -4.14 -34.26 0.14
C GLY A 97 -3.77 -32.94 0.84
N GLU A 98 -2.85 -32.16 0.27
CA GLU A 98 -2.47 -30.84 0.80
C GLU A 98 -3.29 -29.73 0.13
N HIS A 99 -3.73 -28.75 0.92
CA HIS A 99 -4.41 -27.55 0.43
C HIS A 99 -3.42 -26.66 -0.34
N LEU A 100 -3.81 -26.28 -1.56
CA LEU A 100 -3.11 -25.30 -2.38
C LEU A 100 -3.74 -23.91 -2.24
N GLN A 101 -5.06 -23.87 -2.03
CA GLN A 101 -5.88 -22.66 -1.97
C GLN A 101 -7.02 -22.88 -0.97
N LEU A 102 -7.57 -21.81 -0.40
CA LEU A 102 -8.74 -21.89 0.50
C LEU A 102 -10.05 -22.15 -0.27
N ASN A 103 -10.17 -21.53 -1.45
CA ASN A 103 -11.25 -21.72 -2.42
C ASN A 103 -10.73 -21.30 -3.81
N THR A 104 -11.59 -21.34 -4.83
CA THR A 104 -11.24 -20.97 -6.21
C THR A 104 -11.94 -19.71 -6.68
N ASN A 105 -12.32 -18.82 -5.75
CA ASN A 105 -13.03 -17.58 -6.07
C ASN A 105 -12.05 -16.46 -6.45
N ILE A 106 -12.55 -15.37 -7.05
CA ILE A 106 -11.72 -14.21 -7.43
C ILE A 106 -10.90 -13.70 -6.22
N LEU A 107 -11.51 -13.70 -5.04
CA LEU A 107 -10.81 -13.51 -3.77
C LEU A 107 -11.06 -14.72 -2.86
N GLN A 108 -10.01 -15.29 -2.29
CA GLN A 108 -10.13 -16.32 -1.27
C GLN A 108 -10.73 -15.74 0.01
N ILE A 109 -10.25 -14.57 0.42
CA ILE A 109 -10.74 -13.80 1.57
C ILE A 109 -10.62 -12.29 1.31
N ALA A 110 -11.37 -11.48 2.05
CA ALA A 110 -11.38 -10.02 1.88
C ALA A 110 -9.97 -9.37 1.98
N ASN A 111 -9.03 -10.00 2.69
CA ASN A 111 -7.68 -9.46 2.86
C ASN A 111 -6.85 -9.48 1.57
N GLU A 112 -7.20 -10.34 0.62
CA GLU A 112 -6.53 -10.48 -0.68
C GLU A 112 -6.79 -9.26 -1.59
N TYR A 113 -7.92 -8.57 -1.40
CA TYR A 113 -8.31 -7.41 -2.23
C TYR A 113 -7.28 -6.27 -2.17
N TYR A 114 -6.50 -6.06 -3.22
CA TYR A 114 -5.46 -5.04 -3.19
C TYR A 114 -6.03 -3.61 -3.31
N SER A 115 -5.67 -2.72 -2.40
CA SER A 115 -6.06 -1.31 -2.49
C SER A 115 -5.05 -0.38 -1.79
N SER A 116 -5.01 0.88 -2.22
CA SER A 116 -4.17 1.94 -1.64
C SER A 116 -4.64 2.41 -0.27
N VAL A 117 -5.93 2.23 0.03
CA VAL A 117 -6.55 2.55 1.32
C VAL A 117 -7.66 1.55 1.62
N ARG A 118 -7.80 1.14 2.89
CA ARG A 118 -8.87 0.26 3.34
C ARG A 118 -9.62 0.84 4.54
N PRO A 119 -10.96 0.83 4.55
CA PRO A 119 -11.72 0.97 5.79
C PRO A 119 -11.53 -0.28 6.65
N LYS A 120 -11.28 -0.09 7.94
CA LYS A 120 -11.05 -1.18 8.89
C LYS A 120 -11.99 -1.06 10.08
N PRO A 121 -12.63 -2.17 10.50
CA PRO A 121 -13.37 -2.19 11.76
C PRO A 121 -12.38 -2.35 12.92
N ILE A 122 -12.84 -2.13 14.14
CA ILE A 122 -12.16 -2.67 15.32
C ILE A 122 -12.49 -4.17 15.41
N LEU A 123 -11.48 -5.01 15.54
CA LEU A 123 -11.62 -6.47 15.60
C LEU A 123 -11.29 -6.98 17.00
N TYR A 124 -12.04 -8.00 17.44
CA TYR A 124 -11.78 -8.74 18.66
C TYR A 124 -11.71 -10.25 18.35
N GLY A 125 -10.64 -10.91 18.82
CA GLY A 125 -10.47 -12.35 18.65
C GLY A 125 -10.63 -12.81 17.19
N ASN A 126 -11.62 -13.67 16.93
CA ASN A 126 -11.91 -14.27 15.62
C ASN A 126 -12.93 -13.49 14.78
N ASP A 127 -13.10 -12.19 15.06
CA ASP A 127 -13.97 -11.32 14.27
C ASP A 127 -13.56 -11.32 12.80
N ARG A 128 -14.57 -11.37 11.92
CA ARG A 128 -14.36 -11.37 10.47
C ARG A 128 -14.42 -9.95 9.93
N PRO A 129 -13.42 -9.48 9.17
CA PRO A 129 -13.34 -8.07 8.76
C PRO A 129 -14.61 -7.52 8.11
N LEU A 130 -15.19 -8.21 7.13
CA LEU A 130 -16.39 -7.71 6.45
C LEU A 130 -17.62 -7.72 7.34
N ARG A 131 -17.76 -8.73 8.21
CA ARG A 131 -18.86 -8.82 9.17
C ARG A 131 -18.75 -7.74 10.24
N ALA A 132 -17.56 -7.52 10.77
CA ALA A 132 -17.30 -6.47 11.75
C ALA A 132 -17.51 -5.07 11.14
N LEU A 133 -17.16 -4.85 9.87
CA LEU A 133 -17.52 -3.62 9.15
C LEU A 133 -19.03 -3.43 9.04
N ASP A 134 -19.77 -4.50 8.67
CA ASP A 134 -21.23 -4.48 8.54
C ASP A 134 -21.93 -4.13 9.87
N GLN A 135 -21.43 -4.69 10.96
CA GLN A 135 -22.05 -4.58 12.29
C GLN A 135 -21.61 -3.32 13.05
N ASN A 136 -20.32 -3.00 13.01
CA ASN A 136 -19.70 -1.99 13.88
C ASN A 136 -19.29 -0.72 13.12
N GLY A 137 -19.37 -0.73 11.79
CA GLY A 137 -18.90 0.36 10.96
C GLY A 137 -17.39 0.44 10.86
N ILE A 138 -16.91 1.59 10.39
CA ILE A 138 -15.49 1.88 10.19
C ILE A 138 -14.91 2.38 11.52
N GLY A 139 -13.89 1.68 12.03
CA GLY A 139 -13.15 2.11 13.22
C GLY A 139 -11.93 2.98 12.88
N TYR A 140 -11.22 2.64 11.80
CA TYR A 140 -10.08 3.42 11.31
C TYR A 140 -9.87 3.21 9.81
N ILE A 141 -8.94 3.96 9.22
CA ILE A 141 -8.49 3.79 7.83
C ILE A 141 -7.04 3.32 7.82
N GLU A 142 -6.74 2.37 6.93
CA GLU A 142 -5.40 1.87 6.71
C GLU A 142 -4.87 2.40 5.38
N ILE A 143 -3.85 3.27 5.42
CA ILE A 143 -3.14 3.74 4.22
C ILE A 143 -2.05 2.74 3.88
N ARG A 144 -2.10 2.19 2.66
CA ARG A 144 -1.22 1.11 2.19
C ARG A 144 -0.31 1.53 1.05
N SER A 145 -0.41 2.76 0.57
CA SER A 145 0.33 3.26 -0.59
C SER A 145 1.73 3.80 -0.28
N LEU A 146 2.17 3.79 0.98
CA LEU A 146 3.52 4.21 1.36
C LEU A 146 4.54 3.11 1.04
N ASP A 147 5.62 3.50 0.38
CA ASP A 147 6.80 2.65 0.27
C ASP A 147 7.63 2.71 1.54
N ILE A 148 8.41 1.65 1.78
CA ILE A 148 9.52 1.74 2.71
C ILE A 148 10.57 2.66 2.10
N ASN A 149 11.02 3.66 2.85
CA ASN A 149 12.12 4.53 2.45
C ASN A 149 13.46 4.01 3.04
N PRO A 150 14.35 3.41 2.23
CA PRO A 150 15.62 2.86 2.72
C PRO A 150 16.59 3.91 3.28
N LEU A 151 16.36 5.21 3.01
CA LEU A 151 17.16 6.30 3.55
C LEU A 151 16.87 6.58 5.04
N LEU A 152 15.79 6.00 5.57
CA LEU A 152 15.31 6.20 6.94
C LEU A 152 15.47 4.93 7.77
N GLU A 153 15.90 5.08 9.03
CA GLU A 153 16.23 3.97 9.94
C GLU A 153 15.08 2.98 10.17
N VAL A 154 13.83 3.47 10.20
CA VAL A 154 12.63 2.67 10.41
C VAL A 154 11.70 2.66 9.18
N GLY A 155 12.20 3.09 8.02
CA GLY A 155 11.44 3.11 6.77
C GLY A 155 10.43 4.26 6.59
N ILE A 156 10.18 5.03 7.66
CA ILE A 156 9.32 6.21 7.70
C ILE A 156 9.88 7.20 8.75
N ASP A 157 9.58 8.49 8.64
CA ASP A 157 9.95 9.47 9.66
C ASP A 157 8.76 10.26 10.22
N LYS A 158 9.04 11.06 11.25
CA LYS A 158 8.06 11.93 11.91
C LYS A 158 7.46 12.94 10.94
N GLU A 159 8.24 13.48 10.00
CA GLU A 159 7.79 14.49 9.05
C GLU A 159 6.73 13.92 8.09
N GLN A 160 6.95 12.71 7.59
CA GLN A 160 5.99 11.96 6.78
C GLN A 160 4.69 11.69 7.57
N ILE A 161 4.79 11.24 8.82
CA ILE A 161 3.61 10.99 9.68
C ILE A 161 2.80 12.27 9.88
N GLN A 162 3.46 13.37 10.23
CA GLN A 162 2.80 14.66 10.44
C GLN A 162 2.12 15.17 9.17
N PHE A 163 2.74 15.01 8.00
CA PHE A 163 2.06 15.32 6.75
C PHE A 163 0.84 14.44 6.51
N LEU A 164 0.94 13.12 6.76
CA LEU A 164 -0.18 12.20 6.58
C LEU A 164 -1.36 12.56 7.48
N GLU A 165 -1.11 12.94 8.74
CA GLU A 165 -2.16 13.42 9.65
C GLU A 165 -2.90 14.64 9.08
N VAL A 166 -2.17 15.63 8.55
CA VAL A 166 -2.77 16.82 7.93
C VAL A 166 -3.49 16.46 6.63
N PHE A 167 -2.91 15.59 5.81
CA PHE A 167 -3.50 15.14 4.55
C PHE A 167 -4.82 14.41 4.78
N LEU A 168 -4.89 13.56 5.82
CA LEU A 168 -6.12 12.87 6.21
C LEU A 168 -7.16 13.84 6.78
N LEU A 169 -6.75 14.85 7.55
CA LEU A 169 -7.63 15.93 7.99
C LEU A 169 -8.19 16.71 6.80
N TYR A 170 -7.36 17.03 5.80
CA TYR A 170 -7.81 17.65 4.57
C TYR A 170 -8.83 16.76 3.84
N CYS A 171 -8.55 15.46 3.68
CA CYS A 171 -9.48 14.52 3.06
C CYS A 171 -10.81 14.39 3.82
N LEU A 172 -10.80 14.59 5.15
CA LEU A 172 -12.01 14.57 5.97
C LEU A 172 -12.87 15.82 5.78
N LEU A 173 -12.25 16.98 5.57
CA LEU A 173 -12.94 18.28 5.49
C LEU A 173 -13.32 18.67 4.07
N GLU A 174 -12.60 18.17 3.07
CA GLU A 174 -12.87 18.45 1.66
C GLU A 174 -14.15 17.75 1.19
N ASP A 175 -14.98 18.45 0.42
CA ASP A 175 -16.19 17.87 -0.16
C ASP A 175 -15.85 16.67 -1.05
N SER A 176 -16.41 15.51 -0.72
CA SER A 176 -16.17 14.25 -1.44
C SER A 176 -17.48 13.70 -2.01
N PRO A 177 -17.96 14.21 -3.16
CA PRO A 177 -19.13 13.66 -3.81
C PRO A 177 -18.90 12.20 -4.25
N THR A 178 -19.99 11.49 -4.50
CA THR A 178 -20.01 10.12 -5.05
C THR A 178 -19.08 10.00 -6.25
N ILE A 179 -18.21 9.00 -6.23
CA ILE A 179 -17.30 8.66 -7.33
C ILE A 179 -18.10 7.96 -8.43
N LEU A 180 -18.03 8.51 -9.65
CA LEU A 180 -18.63 7.92 -10.85
C LEU A 180 -17.73 6.83 -11.43
N SER A 181 -18.30 5.89 -12.19
CA SER A 181 -17.51 4.82 -12.83
C SER A 181 -16.45 5.37 -13.79
N SER A 182 -16.75 6.44 -14.54
CA SER A 182 -15.77 7.10 -15.41
C SER A 182 -14.64 7.76 -14.61
N GLU A 183 -14.99 8.34 -13.46
CA GLU A 183 -14.03 8.97 -12.56
C GLU A 183 -13.09 7.94 -11.92
N LEU A 184 -13.60 6.74 -11.60
CA LEU A 184 -12.75 5.66 -11.08
C LEU A 184 -11.66 5.26 -12.08
N VAL A 185 -11.98 5.23 -13.39
CA VAL A 185 -10.98 4.99 -14.44
C VAL A 185 -9.93 6.10 -14.47
N GLU A 186 -10.34 7.36 -14.30
CA GLU A 186 -9.40 8.50 -14.19
C GLU A 186 -8.49 8.37 -12.95
N ILE A 187 -9.06 8.00 -11.80
CA ILE A 187 -8.32 7.81 -10.54
C ILE A 187 -7.26 6.71 -10.68
N ASP A 188 -7.63 5.56 -11.25
CA ASP A 188 -6.73 4.43 -11.44
C ASP A 188 -5.63 4.78 -12.45
N SER A 189 -6.01 5.40 -13.57
CA SER A 189 -5.07 5.87 -14.59
C SER A 189 -4.06 6.89 -14.04
N ASN A 190 -4.53 7.89 -13.28
CA ASN A 190 -3.65 8.86 -12.63
C ASN A 190 -2.69 8.19 -11.65
N SER A 191 -3.17 7.22 -10.87
CA SER A 191 -2.34 6.49 -9.91
C SER A 191 -1.22 5.71 -10.61
N GLN A 192 -1.56 5.01 -11.70
CA GLN A 192 -0.58 4.31 -12.54
C GLN A 192 0.41 5.26 -13.21
N LEU A 193 -0.08 6.37 -13.74
CA LEU A 193 0.76 7.35 -14.43
C LEU A 193 1.77 7.98 -13.47
N VAL A 194 1.34 8.32 -12.25
CA VAL A 194 2.23 8.88 -11.22
C VAL A 194 3.24 7.85 -10.72
N ALA A 195 2.84 6.60 -10.55
CA ALA A 195 3.75 5.52 -10.16
C ALA A 195 4.94 5.38 -11.14
N HIS A 196 4.67 5.42 -12.45
CA HIS A 196 5.67 5.18 -13.50
C HIS A 196 6.37 6.44 -14.02
N LYS A 197 5.69 7.59 -13.98
CA LYS A 197 6.14 8.84 -14.61
C LYS A 197 5.92 10.08 -13.75
N GLY A 198 5.65 9.94 -12.45
CA GLY A 198 5.30 11.05 -11.58
C GLY A 198 6.29 12.21 -11.57
N ARG A 199 7.57 11.96 -11.86
CA ARG A 199 8.61 12.99 -11.93
C ARG A 199 8.83 13.59 -13.32
N GLU A 200 8.07 13.16 -14.32
CA GLU A 200 8.18 13.66 -15.69
C GLU A 200 7.79 15.15 -15.73
N PRO A 201 8.62 16.02 -16.32
CA PRO A 201 8.28 17.43 -16.46
C PRO A 201 6.95 17.62 -17.21
N ASP A 202 6.14 18.56 -16.74
CA ASP A 202 4.84 18.92 -17.31
C ASP A 202 3.79 17.79 -17.38
N LEU A 203 3.98 16.69 -16.62
CA LEU A 203 3.05 15.55 -16.57
C LEU A 203 1.61 16.02 -16.38
N LYS A 204 0.70 15.50 -17.21
CA LYS A 204 -0.72 15.79 -17.17
C LYS A 204 -1.49 14.64 -16.54
N LEU A 205 -2.40 14.97 -15.64
CA LEU A 205 -3.37 14.08 -15.02
C LEU A 205 -4.78 14.47 -15.49
N VAL A 206 -5.75 13.58 -15.33
CA VAL A 206 -7.15 13.84 -15.69
C VAL A 206 -7.98 13.99 -14.43
N ASN A 207 -8.72 15.09 -14.30
CA ASN A 207 -9.62 15.34 -13.18
C ASN A 207 -10.97 15.84 -13.70
N ASN A 208 -12.03 15.04 -13.52
CA ASN A 208 -13.38 15.33 -14.02
C ASN A 208 -13.39 15.54 -15.55
N GLY A 209 -12.73 14.66 -16.28
CA GLY A 209 -12.60 14.72 -17.74
C GLY A 209 -11.76 15.88 -18.28
N LYS A 210 -11.05 16.61 -17.42
CA LYS A 210 -10.16 17.72 -17.84
C LYS A 210 -8.71 17.40 -17.51
N GLU A 211 -7.83 17.66 -18.46
CA GLU A 211 -6.40 17.60 -18.21
C GLU A 211 -5.95 18.74 -17.29
N THR A 212 -5.09 18.40 -16.34
CA THR A 212 -4.45 19.34 -15.41
C THR A 212 -3.00 18.93 -15.21
N SER A 213 -2.08 19.88 -15.02
CA SER A 213 -0.70 19.52 -14.66
C SER A 213 -0.68 18.89 -13.27
N LEU A 214 0.17 17.87 -13.07
CA LEU A 214 0.45 17.33 -11.75
C LEU A 214 0.86 18.44 -10.77
N THR A 215 1.72 19.35 -11.21
CA THR A 215 2.21 20.47 -10.40
C THR A 215 1.07 21.41 -10.01
N ASP A 216 0.27 21.88 -10.98
CA ASP A 216 -0.84 22.79 -10.71
C ASP A 216 -1.89 22.16 -9.77
N TRP A 217 -2.23 20.89 -10.02
CA TRP A 217 -3.21 20.17 -9.20
C TRP A 217 -2.66 19.90 -7.80
N GLY A 218 -1.40 19.50 -7.70
CA GLY A 218 -0.68 19.32 -6.44
C GLY A 218 -0.64 20.60 -5.62
N GLU A 219 -0.28 21.74 -6.22
CA GLU A 219 -0.26 23.04 -5.55
C GLU A 219 -1.64 23.46 -5.05
N ASN A 220 -2.69 23.20 -5.83
CA ASN A 220 -4.06 23.47 -5.43
C ASN A 220 -4.45 22.65 -4.18
N ILE A 221 -4.15 21.35 -4.18
CA ILE A 221 -4.38 20.46 -3.03
C ILE A 221 -3.57 20.92 -1.81
N PHE A 222 -2.29 21.26 -1.99
CA PHE A 222 -1.42 21.74 -0.91
C PHE A 222 -1.90 23.05 -0.30
N SER A 223 -2.57 23.93 -1.06
CA SER A 223 -3.20 25.12 -0.49
C SER A 223 -4.21 24.75 0.61
N GLY A 224 -5.05 23.74 0.35
CA GLY A 224 -6.02 23.22 1.32
C GLY A 224 -5.35 22.50 2.50
N ILE A 225 -4.35 21.64 2.23
CA ILE A 225 -3.56 20.97 3.27
C ILE A 225 -2.89 21.99 4.20
N LYS A 226 -2.33 23.09 3.67
CA LYS A 226 -1.71 24.17 4.45
C LYS A 226 -2.71 24.96 5.30
N GLN A 227 -3.99 25.04 4.91
CA GLN A 227 -5.00 25.59 5.81
C GLN A 227 -5.32 24.61 6.94
N CYS A 228 -5.40 23.31 6.64
CA CYS A 228 -5.67 22.27 7.63
C CYS A 228 -4.53 22.15 8.66
N SER A 229 -3.27 22.31 8.24
CA SER A 229 -2.12 22.21 9.16
C SER A 229 -2.15 23.27 10.28
N LYS A 230 -2.78 24.42 10.04
CA LYS A 230 -2.97 25.48 11.06
C LYS A 230 -3.88 25.07 12.21
N LEU A 231 -4.68 24.01 12.03
CA LEU A 231 -5.52 23.43 13.08
C LEU A 231 -4.76 22.45 13.98
N LEU A 232 -3.53 22.08 13.60
CA LEU A 232 -2.66 21.17 14.34
C LEU A 232 -1.48 21.95 14.93
N SER A 233 -0.32 21.31 15.12
CA SER A 233 0.86 21.96 15.73
C SER A 233 1.72 22.72 14.71
N THR A 234 2.65 23.53 15.21
CA THR A 234 3.67 24.20 14.39
C THR A 234 4.57 23.19 13.67
N ASP A 235 4.85 22.04 14.28
CA ASP A 235 5.62 20.96 13.62
C ASP A 235 4.88 20.46 12.37
N HIS A 236 3.56 20.27 12.44
CA HIS A 236 2.76 19.85 11.28
C HIS A 236 2.81 20.87 10.15
N GLN A 237 2.75 22.16 10.48
CA GLN A 237 2.88 23.24 9.49
C GLN A 237 4.25 23.19 8.81
N GLN A 238 5.32 23.03 9.59
CA GLN A 238 6.68 22.90 9.06
C GLN A 238 6.84 21.67 8.15
N SER A 239 6.34 20.51 8.58
CA SER A 239 6.38 19.28 7.77
C SER A 239 5.66 19.42 6.45
N VAL A 240 4.47 20.04 6.46
CA VAL A 240 3.70 20.32 5.24
C VAL A 240 4.46 21.28 4.33
N ASP A 241 5.05 22.34 4.88
CA ASP A 241 5.83 23.29 4.08
C ASP A 241 7.05 22.63 3.43
N ASN A 242 7.81 21.84 4.18
CA ASN A 242 8.96 21.11 3.67
C ASN A 242 8.57 20.09 2.58
N ILE A 243 7.56 19.26 2.84
CA ILE A 243 7.11 18.25 1.88
C ILE A 243 6.52 18.90 0.63
N SER A 244 5.87 20.07 0.75
CA SER A 244 5.32 20.80 -0.40
C SER A 244 6.37 21.23 -1.43
N LEU A 245 7.64 21.34 -1.04
CA LEU A 245 8.73 21.67 -1.95
C LEU A 245 8.91 20.62 -3.06
N ARG A 246 8.57 19.35 -2.78
CA ARG A 246 8.69 18.24 -3.73
C ARG A 246 7.79 18.43 -4.95
N ILE A 247 6.64 19.10 -4.82
CA ILE A 247 5.71 19.36 -5.93
C ILE A 247 6.34 20.23 -7.02
N LYS A 248 7.11 21.25 -6.61
CA LYS A 248 7.78 22.16 -7.55
C LYS A 248 9.18 21.68 -7.95
N ASN A 249 9.76 20.78 -7.15
CA ASN A 249 11.09 20.24 -7.37
C ASN A 249 11.07 18.71 -7.18
N PRO A 250 10.78 17.95 -8.25
CA PRO A 250 10.70 16.48 -8.21
C PRO A 250 12.00 15.80 -7.75
N ASP A 251 13.16 16.46 -7.89
CA ASP A 251 14.46 15.93 -7.46
C ASP A 251 14.57 15.79 -5.94
N LEU A 252 13.67 16.41 -5.18
CA LEU A 252 13.59 16.28 -3.72
C LEU A 252 12.77 15.06 -3.25
N THR A 253 12.18 14.30 -4.18
CA THR A 253 11.45 13.07 -3.85
C THR A 253 12.42 11.93 -3.54
N PRO A 254 12.06 10.98 -2.65
CA PRO A 254 12.95 9.85 -2.33
C PRO A 254 13.35 9.03 -3.57
N SER A 255 12.40 8.81 -4.47
CA SER A 255 12.65 8.12 -5.76
C SER A 255 13.73 8.80 -6.61
N ALA A 256 13.72 10.13 -6.73
CA ALA A 256 14.76 10.86 -7.45
C ALA A 256 16.10 10.81 -6.72
N ILE A 257 16.10 11.06 -5.40
CA ILE A 257 17.32 11.03 -4.58
C ILE A 257 18.01 9.68 -4.71
N MET A 258 17.26 8.59 -4.53
CA MET A 258 17.82 7.23 -4.63
C MET A 258 18.34 6.93 -6.03
N LEU A 259 17.57 7.25 -7.08
CA LEU A 259 17.99 6.97 -8.46
C LEU A 259 19.25 7.77 -8.84
N ASN A 260 19.32 9.04 -8.45
CA ASN A 260 20.48 9.90 -8.72
C ASN A 260 21.73 9.42 -7.98
N GLU A 261 21.60 9.00 -6.72
CA GLU A 261 22.72 8.44 -5.95
C GLU A 261 23.19 7.11 -6.52
N MET A 262 22.27 6.23 -6.94
CA MET A 262 22.61 5.00 -7.65
C MET A 262 23.43 5.31 -8.90
N GLN A 263 22.97 6.26 -9.73
CA GLN A 263 23.68 6.67 -10.95
C GLN A 263 25.06 7.26 -10.64
N HIS A 264 25.17 8.12 -9.64
CA HIS A 264 26.43 8.75 -9.24
C HIS A 264 27.45 7.73 -8.70
N GLN A 265 26.99 6.74 -7.95
CA GLN A 265 27.85 5.71 -7.35
C GLN A 265 28.10 4.52 -8.28
N GLU A 266 27.44 4.48 -9.44
CA GLU A 266 27.44 3.35 -10.38
C GLU A 266 27.04 2.03 -9.68
N MET A 267 26.04 2.10 -8.80
CA MET A 267 25.57 0.95 -8.01
C MET A 267 24.14 0.56 -8.38
N GLY A 268 23.98 -0.72 -8.73
CA GLY A 268 22.68 -1.33 -8.94
C GLY A 268 21.79 -1.28 -7.70
N PHE A 269 20.50 -1.55 -7.91
CA PHE A 269 19.48 -1.44 -6.85
C PHE A 269 19.82 -2.24 -5.60
N PHE A 270 20.23 -3.51 -5.77
CA PHE A 270 20.56 -4.38 -4.63
C PHE A 270 21.79 -3.86 -3.86
N GLU A 271 22.86 -3.52 -4.56
CA GLU A 271 24.10 -3.06 -3.93
C GLU A 271 23.87 -1.75 -3.15
N TYR A 272 23.17 -0.79 -3.76
CA TYR A 272 22.85 0.47 -3.13
C TYR A 272 21.97 0.29 -1.89
N THR A 273 20.92 -0.54 -1.98
CA THR A 273 19.99 -0.76 -0.85
C THR A 273 20.55 -1.65 0.26
N ASP A 274 21.43 -2.60 -0.04
CA ASP A 274 22.10 -3.47 0.95
C ASP A 274 23.00 -2.66 1.91
N GLN A 275 23.58 -1.55 1.44
CA GLN A 275 24.36 -0.66 2.31
C GLN A 275 23.55 -0.13 3.48
N PHE A 276 22.30 0.28 3.24
CA PHE A 276 21.40 0.75 4.30
C PHE A 276 21.02 -0.40 5.23
N SER A 277 20.74 -1.59 4.68
CA SER A 277 20.46 -2.79 5.47
C SER A 277 21.61 -3.12 6.45
N ARG A 278 22.85 -3.10 5.97
CA ARG A 278 24.05 -3.32 6.80
C ARG A 278 24.28 -2.20 7.81
N LYS A 279 24.10 -0.95 7.39
CA LYS A 279 24.22 0.24 8.24
C LYS A 279 23.26 0.14 9.41
N TYR A 280 21.97 -0.10 9.17
CA TYR A 280 20.97 -0.18 10.23
C TYR A 280 21.14 -1.44 11.08
N GLN A 281 21.52 -2.59 10.48
CA GLN A 281 21.87 -3.77 11.27
C GLN A 281 23.00 -3.47 12.27
N THR A 282 24.05 -2.78 11.83
CA THR A 282 25.18 -2.40 12.70
C THR A 282 24.72 -1.44 13.78
N LEU A 283 23.96 -0.40 13.40
CA LEU A 283 23.38 0.56 14.33
C LEU A 283 22.60 -0.12 15.46
N TYR A 284 21.72 -1.08 15.13
CA TYR A 284 20.91 -1.78 16.13
C TYR A 284 21.70 -2.78 16.96
N LYS A 285 22.76 -3.39 16.42
CA LYS A 285 23.67 -4.25 17.20
C LYS A 285 24.49 -3.46 18.22
N ASP A 286 24.88 -2.24 17.88
CA ASP A 286 25.71 -1.39 18.75
C ASP A 286 24.86 -0.56 19.72
N LYS A 287 23.54 -0.49 19.52
CA LYS A 287 22.62 0.25 20.38
C LYS A 287 22.58 -0.41 21.76
N THR A 288 22.89 0.38 22.79
CA THR A 288 22.74 -0.06 24.18
C THR A 288 21.30 0.16 24.62
N PHE A 289 20.68 -0.90 25.12
CA PHE A 289 19.35 -0.85 25.72
C PHE A 289 19.47 -0.97 27.24
N ALA A 290 18.49 -0.44 27.98
CA ALA A 290 18.42 -0.68 29.42
C ALA A 290 18.18 -2.19 29.68
N ASN A 291 18.67 -2.71 30.81
CA ASN A 291 18.58 -4.15 31.10
C ASN A 291 17.14 -4.66 31.16
N ASP A 292 16.19 -3.79 31.51
CA ASP A 292 14.76 -4.04 31.59
C ASP A 292 14.00 -3.70 30.30
N TYR A 293 14.68 -3.15 29.29
CA TYR A 293 14.05 -2.69 28.05
C TYR A 293 13.28 -3.80 27.32
N PHE A 294 13.79 -5.03 27.38
CA PHE A 294 13.18 -6.19 26.70
C PHE A 294 12.27 -7.02 27.60
N HIS A 295 12.07 -6.64 28.87
CA HIS A 295 11.28 -7.43 29.81
C HIS A 295 9.84 -7.64 29.32
N GLU A 296 9.19 -6.58 28.87
CA GLU A 296 7.83 -6.65 28.31
C GLU A 296 7.76 -7.51 27.04
N LEU A 297 8.82 -7.51 26.21
CA LEU A 297 8.88 -8.36 25.02
C LEU A 297 9.08 -9.84 25.37
N ASP A 298 9.90 -10.14 26.38
CA ASP A 298 10.09 -11.49 26.89
C ASP A 298 8.77 -12.06 27.46
N GLU A 299 8.02 -11.23 28.20
CA GLU A 299 6.69 -11.59 28.67
C GLU A 299 5.71 -11.84 27.51
N GLN A 300 5.75 -11.03 26.45
CA GLN A 300 4.93 -11.24 25.25
C GLN A 300 5.28 -12.53 24.50
N VAL A 301 6.56 -12.92 24.45
CA VAL A 301 6.96 -14.22 23.87
C VAL A 301 6.34 -15.38 24.65
N ILE A 302 6.30 -15.29 25.97
CA ILE A 302 5.70 -16.33 26.81
C ILE A 302 4.17 -16.33 26.63
N SER A 303 3.53 -15.16 26.70
CA SER A 303 2.07 -15.03 26.57
C SER A 303 1.59 -15.54 25.22
N SER A 304 2.18 -15.07 24.11
CA SER A 304 1.78 -15.46 22.76
C SER A 304 1.89 -16.97 22.50
N ARG A 305 2.91 -17.64 23.07
CA ARG A 305 3.04 -19.10 22.96
C ARG A 305 1.99 -19.84 23.76
N ASN A 306 1.68 -19.37 24.96
CA ASN A 306 0.62 -19.96 25.77
C ASN A 306 -0.75 -19.78 25.11
N GLU A 307 -1.03 -18.60 24.55
CA GLU A 307 -2.24 -18.32 23.78
C GLU A 307 -2.35 -19.23 22.54
N GLN A 308 -1.26 -19.42 21.80
CA GLN A 308 -1.24 -20.36 20.67
C GLN A 308 -1.54 -21.80 21.12
N LEU A 309 -0.88 -22.28 22.17
CA LEU A 309 -1.12 -23.63 22.72
C LEU A 309 -2.55 -23.80 23.22
N GLU A 310 -3.13 -22.76 23.82
CA GLU A 310 -4.52 -22.75 24.25
C GLU A 310 -5.45 -22.90 23.05
N ILE A 311 -5.24 -22.15 21.96
CA ILE A 311 -6.00 -22.29 20.71
C ILE A 311 -5.89 -23.72 20.18
N GLU A 312 -4.67 -24.25 20.00
CA GLU A 312 -4.43 -25.60 19.49
C GLU A 312 -5.06 -26.69 20.36
N SER A 313 -5.06 -26.52 21.69
CA SER A 313 -5.66 -27.49 22.63
C SER A 313 -7.19 -27.44 22.67
N ASN A 314 -7.79 -26.32 22.27
CA ASN A 314 -9.22 -26.09 22.24
C ASN A 314 -9.85 -26.43 20.88
N ASP A 315 -9.07 -26.82 19.88
CA ASP A 315 -9.58 -27.25 18.58
C ASP A 315 -10.40 -28.55 18.73
N VAL A 316 -11.70 -28.43 18.49
CA VAL A 316 -12.67 -29.56 18.56
C VAL A 316 -13.06 -30.11 17.18
N MET A 317 -12.63 -29.45 16.11
CA MET A 317 -12.93 -29.83 14.73
C MET A 317 -11.64 -29.92 13.91
N ASN A 318 -11.67 -30.73 12.85
CA ASN A 318 -10.55 -30.76 11.91
C ASN A 318 -10.57 -29.51 11.01
N PHE A 319 -9.43 -29.25 10.36
CA PHE A 319 -9.24 -28.05 9.55
C PHE A 319 -10.21 -27.97 8.35
N ASP A 320 -10.57 -29.09 7.73
CA ASP A 320 -11.52 -29.10 6.61
C ASP A 320 -12.91 -28.63 7.06
N GLN A 321 -13.39 -29.14 8.20
CA GLN A 321 -14.66 -28.70 8.79
C GLN A 321 -14.60 -27.22 9.19
N PHE A 322 -13.48 -26.77 9.75
CA PHE A 322 -13.28 -25.36 10.08
C PHE A 322 -13.42 -24.47 8.85
N LEU A 323 -12.83 -24.86 7.71
CA LEU A 323 -12.94 -24.08 6.46
C LEU A 323 -14.36 -24.07 5.91
N GLU A 324 -15.09 -25.19 5.94
CA GLU A 324 -16.50 -25.24 5.54
C GLU A 324 -17.34 -24.28 6.38
N ASP A 325 -17.20 -24.32 7.71
CA ASP A 325 -17.89 -23.43 8.64
C ASP A 325 -17.44 -21.97 8.48
N TYR A 326 -16.17 -21.76 8.15
CA TYR A 326 -15.61 -20.44 7.88
C TYR A 326 -16.35 -19.80 6.70
N PHE A 327 -16.40 -20.46 5.55
CA PHE A 327 -17.01 -19.87 4.36
C PHE A 327 -18.55 -19.87 4.36
N ALA A 328 -19.20 -20.81 5.06
CA ALA A 328 -20.66 -20.82 5.19
C ALA A 328 -21.20 -19.57 5.92
N ASN A 329 -20.47 -19.09 6.93
CA ASN A 329 -20.90 -17.98 7.79
C ASN A 329 -20.47 -16.58 7.30
N ASP A 330 -19.72 -16.50 6.19
CA ASP A 330 -19.36 -15.24 5.51
C ASP A 330 -20.29 -14.94 4.32
N ALA A 331 -21.29 -15.82 4.11
CA ALA A 331 -22.31 -15.70 3.08
C ALA A 331 -23.40 -14.68 3.41
#